data_AF-A0A951CIW9-F1
#
_entry.id   AF-A0A951CIW9-F1
#
_cell.length_a   1.000
_cell.length_b   1.000
_cell.length_c   1.000
_cell.angle_alpha   90.00
_cell.angle_beta   90.00
_cell.angle_gamma   90.00
#
_symmetry.space_group_name_H-M   'P 1'
#
loop_
_entity.id
_entity.type
_entity.pdbx_description
1 polymer ?
#
loop_
_entity_poly.entity_id
_entity_poly.type
_entity_poly.pdbx_seq_one_letter_code
_entity_poly.pdbx_strand_id
1 'polypeptide(L)'
;MGRTKRAANRGPVSTPLTLADLRSGQRCVLDRLDVPEDTARRLMELGFLPGNEVIPARRAPGGGARVFRVDGSEVALRNDTAKHIHVRRDPESDLVVLP
;
A
#
# COMPACT_ATOMS: atom_id res chain seq x y z
N MET A 1 -38.64 -8.75 -26.83
CA MET A 1 -37.44 -8.01 -27.28
C MET A 1 -37.12 -6.94 -26.23
N GLY A 2 -36.00 -7.02 -25.52
CA GLY A 2 -35.44 -5.84 -24.83
C GLY A 2 -35.12 -5.95 -23.34
N ARG A 3 -34.00 -6.63 -23.03
CA ARG A 3 -33.01 -6.25 -21.99
C ARG A 3 -33.43 -6.37 -20.52
N THR A 4 -33.36 -7.60 -20.00
CA THR A 4 -33.00 -7.86 -18.60
C THR A 4 -31.66 -7.18 -18.27
N LYS A 5 -31.69 -6.11 -17.48
CA LYS A 5 -30.49 -5.49 -16.93
C LYS A 5 -30.01 -6.40 -15.79
N ARG A 6 -29.03 -7.25 -16.10
CA ARG A 6 -28.33 -8.08 -15.11
C ARG A 6 -27.85 -7.18 -13.97
N ALA A 7 -28.34 -7.43 -12.76
CA ALA A 7 -27.76 -6.90 -11.54
C ALA A 7 -26.31 -7.40 -11.49
N ALA A 8 -25.36 -6.46 -11.60
CA ALA A 8 -23.95 -6.76 -11.42
C ALA A 8 -23.75 -7.20 -9.97
N ASN A 9 -23.43 -8.48 -9.81
CA ASN A 9 -23.02 -9.10 -8.56
C ASN A 9 -21.77 -8.37 -8.04
N ARG A 10 -21.94 -7.34 -7.20
CA ARG A 10 -20.80 -6.73 -6.51
C ARG A 10 -20.40 -7.73 -5.43
N GLY A 11 -19.34 -8.49 -5.69
CA GLY A 11 -18.59 -9.15 -4.62
C GLY A 11 -18.20 -8.13 -3.54
N PRO A 12 -17.72 -8.59 -2.37
CA PRO A 12 -17.39 -7.69 -1.27
C PRO A 12 -16.54 -6.53 -1.79
N VAL A 13 -17.05 -5.31 -1.62
CA VAL A 13 -16.32 -4.09 -1.93
C VAL A 13 -15.15 -4.02 -0.96
N SER A 14 -14.01 -4.58 -1.36
CA SER A 14 -12.75 -4.44 -0.63
C SER A 14 -12.41 -2.96 -0.62
N THR A 15 -12.63 -2.32 0.53
CA THR A 15 -12.18 -0.94 0.75
C THR A 15 -10.70 -0.82 0.38
N PRO A 16 -10.32 0.22 -0.39
CA PRO A 16 -8.94 0.37 -0.83
C PRO A 16 -8.02 0.50 0.38
N LEU A 17 -6.99 -0.35 0.45
CA LEU A 17 -6.00 -0.37 1.52
C LEU A 17 -4.86 0.60 1.18
N THR A 18 -4.39 1.36 2.17
CA THR A 18 -3.28 2.32 1.99
C THR A 18 -2.12 2.01 2.93
N LEU A 19 -0.96 2.64 2.69
CA LEU A 19 0.19 2.53 3.59
C LEU A 19 -0.11 3.02 5.02
N ALA A 20 -1.05 3.95 5.18
CA ALA A 20 -1.45 4.44 6.50
C ALA A 20 -2.19 3.37 7.33
N ASP A 21 -2.89 2.45 6.67
CA ASP A 21 -3.73 1.42 7.30
C ASP A 21 -2.94 0.19 7.77
N LEU A 22 -1.70 0.03 7.31
CA LEU A 22 -0.96 -1.21 7.52
C LEU A 22 -0.59 -1.46 8.97
N ARG A 23 -0.52 -2.72 9.39
CA ARG A 23 0.08 -3.09 10.69
C ARG A 23 1.58 -3.34 10.50
N SER A 24 2.38 -3.08 11.53
CA SER A 24 3.84 -3.27 11.42
C SER A 24 4.17 -4.73 11.10
N GLY A 25 5.17 -4.94 10.24
CA GLY A 25 5.56 -6.27 9.76
C GLY A 25 4.68 -6.86 8.66
N GLN A 26 3.53 -6.24 8.34
CA GLN A 26 2.65 -6.72 7.28
C GLN A 26 3.25 -6.45 5.90
N ARG A 27 3.65 -7.49 5.17
CA ARG A 27 4.14 -7.34 3.79
C ARG A 27 2.97 -7.06 2.85
N CYS A 28 3.14 -6.09 1.97
CA CYS A 28 2.17 -5.69 0.96
C CYS A 28 2.88 -5.35 -0.33
N VAL A 29 2.16 -5.37 -1.44
CA VAL A 29 2.65 -4.91 -2.74
C VAL A 29 2.06 -3.53 -3.02
N LEU A 30 2.91 -2.60 -3.46
CA LEU A 30 2.48 -1.27 -3.84
C LEU A 30 1.63 -1.34 -5.12
N ASP A 31 0.44 -0.75 -5.10
CA ASP A 31 -0.53 -0.82 -6.21
C ASP A 31 -0.45 0.44 -7.08
N ARG A 32 -0.59 1.62 -6.45
CA ARG A 32 -0.55 2.92 -7.14
C ARG A 32 -0.31 4.07 -6.16
N LEU A 33 0.16 5.18 -6.69
CA LEU A 33 0.38 6.43 -5.96
C LEU A 33 -0.64 7.47 -6.43
N ASP A 34 -1.50 7.94 -5.53
CA ASP A 34 -2.52 8.96 -5.78
C ASP A 34 -2.07 10.33 -5.23
N VAL A 35 -0.89 10.77 -5.67
CA VAL A 35 -0.23 12.00 -5.21
C VAL A 35 0.22 12.85 -6.41
N PRO A 36 0.55 14.15 -6.22
CA PRO A 36 1.06 14.97 -7.31
C PRO A 36 2.27 14.36 -8.01
N GLU A 37 2.41 14.59 -9.32
CA GLU A 37 3.41 13.94 -10.17
C GLU A 37 4.84 14.09 -9.65
N ASP A 38 5.24 15.28 -9.19
CA ASP A 38 6.57 15.52 -8.62
C ASP A 38 6.81 14.68 -7.35
N THR A 39 5.78 14.53 -6.52
CA THR A 39 5.84 13.69 -5.31
C THR A 39 5.92 12.22 -5.69
N ALA A 40 5.13 11.77 -6.68
CA ALA A 40 5.16 10.40 -7.16
C ALA A 40 6.55 10.05 -7.72
N ARG A 41 7.14 10.92 -8.55
CA ARG A 41 8.51 10.74 -9.06
C ARG A 41 9.51 10.58 -7.92
N ARG A 42 9.48 11.49 -6.93
CA ARG A 42 10.40 11.41 -5.79
C ARG A 42 10.24 10.13 -4.99
N LEU A 43 9.01 9.65 -4.81
CA LEU A 43 8.73 8.39 -4.11
C LEU A 43 9.24 7.19 -4.92
N MET A 44 9.08 7.20 -6.24
CA MET A 44 9.59 6.14 -7.11
C MET A 44 11.13 6.10 -7.08
N GLU A 45 11.82 7.25 -7.09
CA GLU A 45 13.28 7.30 -6.89
C GLU A 45 13.74 6.67 -5.56
N LEU A 46 12.86 6.69 -4.54
CA LEU A 46 13.11 6.11 -3.23
C LEU A 46 12.68 4.64 -3.12
N GLY A 47 12.19 4.02 -4.20
CA GLY A 47 11.82 2.61 -4.24
C GLY A 47 10.32 2.30 -4.12
N PHE A 48 9.46 3.31 -4.01
CA PHE A 48 7.99 3.14 -3.99
C PHE A 48 7.43 2.96 -5.42
N LEU A 49 7.81 1.88 -6.10
CA LEU A 49 7.29 1.54 -7.42
C LEU A 49 6.08 0.60 -7.32
N PRO A 50 5.04 0.77 -8.16
CA PRO A 50 3.99 -0.22 -8.31
C PRO A 50 4.55 -1.61 -8.62
N GLY A 51 4.06 -2.62 -7.92
CA GLY A 51 4.57 -3.99 -7.97
C GLY A 51 5.67 -4.31 -6.96
N ASN A 52 6.30 -3.30 -6.34
CA ASN A 52 7.33 -3.55 -5.34
C ASN A 52 6.72 -3.93 -3.98
N GLU A 53 7.44 -4.78 -3.26
CA GLU A 53 7.15 -5.06 -1.86
C GLU A 53 7.40 -3.82 -1.00
N VAL A 54 6.48 -3.57 -0.08
CA VAL A 54 6.57 -2.52 0.93
C VAL A 54 6.21 -3.09 2.29
N ILE A 55 7.11 -2.91 3.27
CA ILE A 55 6.92 -3.41 4.64
C ILE A 55 6.94 -2.23 5.62
N PRO A 56 5.87 -1.99 6.39
CA PRO A 56 5.87 -1.02 7.47
C PRO A 56 6.76 -1.51 8.63
N ALA A 57 7.77 -0.73 9.00
CA ALA A 57 8.72 -1.04 10.06
C ALA A 57 8.32 -0.39 11.39
N ARG A 58 8.70 0.88 11.59
CA ARG A 58 8.50 1.62 12.86
C ARG A 58 7.69 2.90 12.68
N ARG A 59 7.02 3.35 13.73
CA ARG A 59 6.41 4.69 13.79
C ARG A 59 7.41 5.67 14.41
N ALA A 60 7.42 6.93 13.96
CA ALA A 60 8.22 7.98 14.58
C ALA A 60 7.71 8.30 16.00
N PRO A 61 8.57 8.72 16.94
CA PRO A 61 8.21 8.99 18.34
C PRO A 61 7.17 10.11 18.55
N GLY A 62 6.70 10.78 17.50
CA GLY A 62 5.59 11.76 17.52
C GLY A 62 4.40 11.40 16.62
N GLY A 63 4.31 10.18 16.10
CA GLY A 63 3.14 9.67 15.36
C GLY A 63 2.90 10.23 13.94
N GLY A 64 3.51 11.34 13.56
CA GLY A 64 3.27 12.00 12.26
C GLY A 64 3.88 11.32 11.03
N ALA A 65 4.79 10.37 11.23
CA ALA A 65 5.45 9.63 10.15
C ALA A 65 5.68 8.16 10.52
N ARG A 66 5.79 7.34 9.47
CA ARG A 66 6.09 5.91 9.59
C ARG A 66 7.20 5.52 8.63
N VAL A 67 8.07 4.63 9.07
CA VAL A 67 9.16 4.08 8.28
C VAL A 67 8.65 2.86 7.53
N PHE A 68 8.94 2.82 6.23
CA PHE A 68 8.67 1.71 5.34
C PHE A 68 9.98 1.18 4.78
N ARG A 69 10.07 -0.14 4.63
CA ARG A 69 11.13 -0.81 3.87
C ARG A 69 10.66 -0.99 2.45
N VAL A 70 11.43 -0.48 1.51
CA VAL A 70 11.22 -0.56 0.06
C VAL A 70 12.57 -0.75 -0.60
N ASP A 71 12.69 -1.72 -1.50
CA ASP A 71 13.93 -1.99 -2.25
C ASP A 71 15.21 -2.00 -1.40
N GLY A 72 15.15 -2.67 -0.24
CA GLY A 72 16.27 -2.76 0.72
C GLY A 72 16.56 -1.49 1.53
N SER A 73 15.86 -0.38 1.29
CA SER A 73 16.03 0.91 1.97
C SER A 73 14.92 1.21 2.98
N GLU A 74 15.23 2.00 4.02
CA GLU A 74 14.23 2.49 4.99
C GLU A 74 13.87 3.95 4.71
N VAL A 75 12.58 4.22 4.44
CA VAL A 75 12.09 5.56 4.11
C VAL A 75 11.00 5.98 5.11
N ALA A 76 11.21 7.12 5.77
CA ALA A 76 10.19 7.73 6.61
C ALA A 76 9.19 8.52 5.76
N LEU A 77 7.91 8.18 5.84
CA LEU A 77 6.83 8.81 5.11
C LEU A 77 5.79 9.39 6.07
N ARG A 78 5.35 10.64 5.81
CA ARG A 78 4.30 11.28 6.59
C ARG A 78 2.96 10.59 6.39
N ASN A 79 2.13 10.56 7.43
CA ASN A 79 0.81 9.92 7.36
C ASN A 79 -0.08 10.56 6.26
N ASP A 80 -0.02 11.88 6.11
CA ASP A 80 -0.74 12.62 5.08
C ASP A 80 -0.38 12.22 3.65
N THR A 81 0.83 11.72 3.40
CA THR A 81 1.22 11.18 2.09
C THR A 81 0.85 9.70 2.01
N ALA A 82 1.07 8.93 3.08
CA ALA A 82 0.82 7.50 3.14
C ALA A 82 -0.65 7.11 2.87
N LYS A 83 -1.62 7.96 3.26
CA LYS A 83 -3.05 7.76 3.00
C LYS A 83 -3.44 7.82 1.51
N HIS A 84 -2.54 8.28 0.65
CA HIS A 84 -2.73 8.37 -0.80
C HIS A 84 -1.90 7.32 -1.57
N ILE A 85 -1.20 6.42 -0.87
CA ILE A 85 -0.42 5.36 -1.50
C ILE A 85 -1.16 4.06 -1.27
N HIS A 86 -1.70 3.50 -2.35
CA HIS A 86 -2.52 2.31 -2.33
C HIS A 86 -1.67 1.06 -2.41
N VAL A 87 -2.10 0.04 -1.68
CA VAL A 87 -1.43 -1.25 -1.61
C VAL A 87 -2.44 -2.37 -1.73
N ARG A 88 -1.94 -3.53 -2.11
CA ARG A 88 -2.66 -4.79 -2.12
C ARG A 88 -1.96 -5.76 -1.18
N ARG A 89 -2.74 -6.58 -0.48
CA ARG A 89 -2.18 -7.65 0.34
C ARG A 89 -1.49 -8.64 -0.57
N ASP A 90 -0.32 -9.07 -0.15
CA ASP A 90 0.33 -10.24 -0.73
C ASP A 90 -0.13 -11.48 0.06
N PRO A 91 -1.01 -12.33 -0.51
CA PRO A 91 -1.53 -13.50 0.20
C PRO A 91 -0.43 -14.57 0.40
N GLU A 92 0.62 -14.55 -0.41
CA GLU A 92 1.71 -15.54 -0.35
C GLU A 92 2.67 -15.27 0.80
N SER A 93 2.91 -14.01 1.15
CA SER A 93 3.79 -13.65 2.27
C SER A 93 3.24 -14.03 3.64
N ASP A 94 1.94 -14.32 3.78
CA ASP A 94 1.35 -14.83 5.03
C ASP A 94 1.61 -16.33 5.23
N LEU A 95 1.94 -17.05 4.15
CA LEU A 95 2.18 -18.50 4.14
C LEU A 95 3.62 -18.90 4.47
N VAL A 96 4.58 -17.96 4.47
CA VAL A 96 6.03 -18.27 4.63
C VAL A 96 6.49 -18.30 6.09
N VAL A 97 5.59 -18.13 7.07
CA VAL A 97 5.91 -18.33 8.50
C VAL A 97 5.49 -19.75 8.91
N LEU A 98 6.17 -20.76 8.38
CA LEU A 98 6.15 -22.13 8.92
C LEU A 98 7.52 -22.41 9.57
N PRO A 99 7.55 -23.11 10.72
CA PRO A 99 8.73 -23.26 11.59
C PRO A 99 9.89 -24.04 10.95
#